data_AF-A0A1G0RWF7-F1
#
_entry.id   AF-A0A1G0RWF7-F1
#
_cell.length_a   1.000
_cell.length_b   1.000
_cell.length_c   1.000
_cell.angle_alpha   90.00
_cell.angle_beta   90.00
_cell.angle_gamma   90.00
#
_symmetry.space_group_name_H-M   'P 1'
#
loop_
_entity.id
_entity.type
_entity.pdbx_description
1 polymer ?
#
loop_
_entity_poly.entity_id
_entity_poly.type
_entity_poly.pdbx_seq_one_letter_code
_entity_poly.pdbx_strand_id
1 'polypeptide(L)'
;MKSLKVFYLILLSLLCNAFIMQAQDINVHFLIGKKQSEVIKKYGSPAHRDDSNPDMLCMFYKNKLNTMIFVSNKDGVYQSEASKTYETKNDAIKELDVCIAGSLSNGFAIDSVTASDFRLRKKGVKSDLQMIENKLSDKFEIRVKANKTED
;
A
#
# COMPACT_ATOMS: atom_id res chain seq x y z
N MET A 1 18.26 -37.14 21.43
CA MET A 1 16.90 -37.05 20.82
C MET A 1 16.10 -35.83 21.27
N LYS A 2 16.07 -35.46 22.57
CA LYS A 2 15.31 -34.26 23.04
C LYS A 2 15.87 -32.93 22.52
N SER A 3 17.20 -32.78 22.52
CA SER A 3 17.90 -31.59 21.99
C SER A 3 17.66 -31.36 20.49
N LEU A 4 17.63 -32.44 19.70
CA LEU A 4 17.36 -32.37 18.26
C LEU A 4 15.92 -31.91 17.97
N LYS A 5 14.94 -32.35 18.77
CA LYS A 5 13.55 -31.88 18.66
C LYS A 5 13.39 -30.40 19.01
N VAL A 6 14.12 -29.92 20.01
CA VAL A 6 14.13 -28.49 20.40
C VAL A 6 14.74 -27.64 19.29
N PHE A 7 15.82 -28.11 18.65
CA PHE A 7 16.45 -27.42 17.52
C PHE A 7 15.49 -27.24 16.33
N TYR A 8 14.76 -28.29 15.94
CA TYR A 8 13.77 -28.18 14.87
C TYR A 8 12.59 -27.25 15.22
N LEU A 9 12.19 -27.20 16.50
CA LEU A 9 11.15 -26.29 16.97
C LEU A 9 11.58 -24.81 16.91
N ILE A 10 12.83 -24.52 17.26
CA ILE A 10 13.43 -23.19 17.14
C ILE A 10 13.57 -22.79 15.67
N LEU A 11 14.04 -23.70 14.81
CA LEU A 11 14.17 -23.45 13.37
C LEU A 11 12.82 -23.19 12.71
N LEU A 12 11.77 -23.94 13.08
CA LEU A 12 10.41 -23.71 12.59
C LEU A 12 9.87 -22.36 13.05
N SER A 13 10.11 -21.98 14.31
CA SER A 13 9.72 -20.65 14.84
C SER A 13 10.44 -19.50 14.13
N LEU A 14 11.73 -19.65 13.80
CA LEU A 14 12.49 -18.66 13.02
C LEU A 14 11.96 -18.54 11.59
N LEU A 15 11.64 -19.66 10.94
CA LEU A 15 11.06 -19.67 9.59
C LEU A 15 9.66 -19.05 9.56
N CYS A 16 8.82 -19.30 10.57
CA CYS A 16 7.48 -18.68 10.65
C CYS A 16 7.54 -17.16 10.86
N ASN A 17 8.56 -16.63 11.53
CA ASN A 17 8.74 -15.18 11.69
C ASN A 17 9.17 -14.48 10.38
N ALA A 18 9.88 -15.17 9.49
CA ALA A 18 10.27 -14.62 8.19
C ALA A 18 9.08 -14.30 7.28
N PHE A 19 7.93 -14.97 7.48
CA PHE A 19 6.71 -14.75 6.69
C PHE A 19 5.85 -13.56 7.16
N ILE A 20 6.17 -12.91 8.29
CA ILE A 20 5.34 -11.82 8.84
C ILE A 20 5.67 -10.47 8.17
N MET A 21 6.76 -10.36 7.41
CA MET A 21 7.17 -9.11 6.80
C MET A 21 6.72 -9.01 5.33
N GLN A 22 5.50 -8.48 5.10
CA GLN A 22 5.20 -7.60 3.95
C GLN A 22 3.77 -6.99 3.94
N ALA A 23 3.07 -6.94 5.08
CA ALA A 23 1.67 -6.50 5.12
C ALA A 23 1.42 -4.97 5.08
N GLN A 24 2.41 -4.13 4.75
CA GLN A 24 2.28 -2.66 4.82
C GLN A 24 2.94 -1.93 3.65
N ASP A 25 2.75 -2.51 2.47
CA ASP A 25 3.15 -1.93 1.19
C ASP A 25 2.19 -0.79 0.78
N ILE A 26 2.71 0.43 0.59
CA ILE A 26 1.96 1.63 0.16
C ILE A 26 1.61 1.64 -1.34
N ASN A 27 2.08 0.65 -2.11
CA ASN A 27 1.81 0.51 -3.55
C ASN A 27 0.37 0.06 -3.84
N VAL A 28 -0.62 0.76 -3.29
CA VAL A 28 -2.05 0.43 -3.43
C VAL A 28 -2.58 0.66 -4.85
N HIS A 29 -1.90 1.52 -5.62
CA HIS A 29 -2.22 1.80 -7.02
C HIS A 29 -2.11 0.57 -7.93
N PHE A 30 -1.37 -0.47 -7.53
CA PHE A 30 -1.33 -1.76 -8.25
C PHE A 30 -2.61 -2.59 -8.12
N LEU A 31 -3.50 -2.23 -7.20
CA LEU A 31 -4.74 -2.94 -6.97
C LEU A 31 -5.93 -2.33 -7.70
N ILE A 32 -5.76 -1.22 -8.41
CA ILE A 32 -6.81 -0.69 -9.30
C ILE A 32 -7.17 -1.76 -10.35
N GLY A 33 -8.46 -2.01 -10.51
CA GLY A 33 -9.05 -3.05 -11.36
C GLY A 33 -9.03 -4.46 -10.76
N LYS A 34 -8.41 -4.68 -9.59
CA LYS A 34 -8.40 -5.99 -8.91
C LYS A 34 -9.67 -6.22 -8.13
N LYS A 35 -9.99 -7.49 -7.85
CA LYS A 35 -11.15 -7.84 -7.03
C LYS A 35 -10.89 -7.49 -5.56
N GLN A 36 -11.95 -7.19 -4.81
CA GLN A 36 -11.89 -6.99 -3.37
C GLN A 36 -11.21 -8.15 -2.62
N SER A 37 -11.39 -9.39 -3.10
CA SER A 37 -10.75 -10.57 -2.52
C SER A 37 -9.23 -10.57 -2.66
N GLU A 38 -8.69 -9.94 -3.71
CA GLU A 38 -7.24 -9.77 -3.87
C GLU A 38 -6.68 -8.76 -2.86
N VAL A 39 -7.42 -7.70 -2.57
CA VAL A 39 -7.07 -6.73 -1.51
C VAL A 39 -7.05 -7.43 -0.15
N ILE A 40 -8.10 -8.19 0.18
CA ILE A 40 -8.22 -8.93 1.43
C ILE A 40 -7.13 -10.01 1.52
N LYS A 41 -6.79 -10.67 0.42
CA LYS A 41 -5.69 -11.64 0.37
C LYS A 41 -4.34 -10.98 0.67
N LYS A 42 -4.11 -9.75 0.20
CA LYS A 42 -2.85 -9.03 0.39
C LYS A 42 -2.71 -8.43 1.79
N TYR A 43 -3.79 -7.83 2.33
CA TYR A 43 -3.72 -7.04 3.56
C TYR A 43 -4.49 -7.63 4.75
N GLY A 44 -5.17 -8.76 4.56
CA GLY A 44 -6.04 -9.36 5.57
C GLY A 44 -7.41 -8.70 5.62
N SER A 45 -8.13 -8.92 6.73
CA SER A 45 -9.45 -8.30 6.95
C SER A 45 -9.31 -6.79 7.22
N PRO A 46 -10.15 -5.93 6.62
CA PRO A 46 -10.13 -4.50 6.91
C PRO A 46 -10.56 -4.23 8.35
N ALA A 47 -10.06 -3.12 8.91
CA ALA A 47 -10.46 -2.64 10.23
C ALA A 47 -11.92 -2.15 10.24
N HIS A 48 -12.37 -1.58 9.12
CA HIS A 48 -13.77 -1.21 8.90
C HIS A 48 -14.16 -1.44 7.45
N ARG A 49 -15.43 -1.77 7.24
CA ARG A 49 -16.04 -1.98 5.94
C ARG A 49 -17.37 -1.24 5.91
N ASP A 50 -17.59 -0.46 4.86
CA ASP A 50 -18.88 0.17 4.56
C ASP A 50 -19.41 -0.41 3.25
N ASP A 51 -20.54 -1.10 3.35
CA ASP A 51 -21.31 -1.70 2.25
C ASP A 51 -22.77 -1.22 2.26
N SER A 52 -23.01 -0.02 2.80
CA SER A 52 -24.33 0.61 2.81
C SER A 52 -24.89 0.89 1.41
N ASN A 53 -24.03 1.00 0.40
CA ASN A 53 -24.41 1.12 -1.00
C ASN A 53 -24.15 -0.21 -1.74
N PRO A 54 -25.16 -0.84 -2.35
CA PRO A 54 -25.00 -2.12 -3.05
C PRO A 54 -24.03 -2.06 -4.25
N ASP A 55 -23.81 -0.88 -4.82
CA ASP A 55 -22.90 -0.67 -5.95
C ASP A 55 -21.49 -0.25 -5.53
N MET A 56 -21.24 -0.06 -4.23
CA MET A 56 -19.97 0.44 -3.71
C MET A 56 -19.60 -0.18 -2.37
N LEU A 57 -18.40 -0.75 -2.31
CA LEU A 57 -17.78 -1.26 -1.11
C LEU A 57 -16.54 -0.43 -0.77
N CYS A 58 -16.51 0.14 0.43
CA CYS A 58 -15.36 0.82 0.99
C CYS A 58 -14.68 -0.08 2.05
N MET A 59 -13.38 -0.32 1.90
CA MET A 59 -12.56 -1.05 2.87
C MET A 59 -11.50 -0.12 3.47
N PHE A 60 -11.47 -0.06 4.80
CA PHE A 60 -10.56 0.78 5.56
C PHE A 60 -9.58 -0.08 6.36
N TYR A 61 -8.30 0.16 6.17
CA TYR A 61 -7.21 -0.45 6.91
C TYR A 61 -6.48 0.64 7.67
N LYS A 62 -6.22 0.42 8.96
CA LYS A 62 -5.51 1.40 9.79
C LYS A 62 -4.66 0.70 10.83
N ASN A 63 -3.43 1.19 10.98
CA ASN A 63 -2.60 0.94 12.14
C ASN A 63 -1.96 2.26 12.60
N LYS A 64 -0.96 2.21 13.50
CA LYS A 64 -0.32 3.41 14.05
C LYS A 64 0.43 4.26 13.02
N LEU A 65 0.95 3.63 11.97
CA LEU A 65 1.86 4.26 11.00
C LEU A 65 1.31 4.26 9.57
N ASN A 66 0.24 3.51 9.29
CA ASN A 66 -0.29 3.31 7.95
C ASN A 66 -1.81 3.41 7.96
N THR A 67 -2.36 4.07 6.94
CA THR A 67 -3.78 4.03 6.59
C THR A 67 -3.93 3.64 5.13
N MET A 68 -4.91 2.80 4.81
CA MET A 68 -5.24 2.45 3.44
C MET A 68 -6.75 2.42 3.27
N ILE A 69 -7.23 2.91 2.13
CA ILE A 69 -8.63 2.94 1.76
C ILE A 69 -8.74 2.36 0.36
N PHE A 70 -9.69 1.45 0.17
CA PHE A 70 -10.03 0.91 -1.15
C PHE A 70 -11.51 1.10 -1.37
N VAL A 71 -11.87 1.65 -2.52
CA VAL A 71 -13.25 1.77 -2.98
C VAL A 71 -13.41 0.88 -4.20
N SER A 72 -14.40 0.01 -4.16
CA SER A 72 -14.61 -1.04 -5.15
C SER A 72 -16.07 -1.22 -5.49
N ASN A 73 -16.33 -1.74 -6.67
CA ASN A 73 -17.65 -2.20 -7.11
C ASN A 73 -17.54 -3.61 -7.71
N LYS A 74 -18.57 -4.07 -8.41
CA LYS A 74 -18.59 -5.38 -9.08
C LYS A 74 -17.42 -5.60 -10.07
N ASP A 75 -16.88 -4.53 -10.65
CA ASP A 75 -15.82 -4.59 -11.67
C ASP A 75 -14.42 -4.51 -11.04
N GLY A 76 -14.32 -4.33 -9.72
CA GLY A 76 -13.09 -4.27 -8.96
C GLY A 76 -12.85 -2.93 -8.25
N VAL A 77 -11.65 -2.75 -7.70
CA VAL A 77 -11.22 -1.50 -7.08
C VAL A 77 -11.12 -0.41 -8.15
N TYR A 78 -11.80 0.71 -7.96
CA TYR A 78 -11.73 1.85 -8.87
C TYR A 78 -11.08 3.08 -8.22
N GLN A 79 -10.90 3.09 -6.91
CA GLN A 79 -10.14 4.10 -6.19
C GLN A 79 -9.39 3.46 -5.03
N SER A 80 -8.16 3.92 -4.79
CA SER A 80 -7.36 3.52 -3.63
C SER A 80 -6.56 4.69 -3.08
N GLU A 81 -6.40 4.74 -1.76
CA GLU A 81 -5.54 5.69 -1.08
C GLU A 81 -4.71 4.96 -0.02
N ALA A 82 -3.45 5.36 0.15
CA ALA A 82 -2.60 4.94 1.24
C ALA A 82 -1.81 6.12 1.78
N SER A 83 -1.58 6.14 3.09
CA SER A 83 -0.60 7.04 3.70
C SER A 83 0.22 6.30 4.73
N LYS A 84 1.53 6.58 4.75
CA LYS A 84 2.45 6.02 5.75
C LYS A 84 3.34 7.10 6.33
N THR A 85 3.47 7.10 7.64
CA THR A 85 4.26 8.07 8.40
C THR A 85 5.65 7.53 8.72
N TYR A 86 6.65 8.41 8.64
CA TYR A 86 8.07 8.17 8.84
C TYR A 86 8.65 9.19 9.82
N GLU A 87 9.59 8.75 10.65
CA GLU A 87 10.26 9.61 11.63
C GLU A 87 11.34 10.49 10.97
N THR A 88 11.90 10.08 9.83
CA THR A 88 12.97 10.83 9.15
C THR A 88 12.66 11.07 7.67
N LYS A 89 13.15 12.19 7.15
CA LYS A 89 13.06 12.53 5.73
C LYS A 89 13.73 11.48 4.85
N ASN A 90 14.87 10.97 5.30
CA ASN A 90 15.65 9.98 4.53
C ASN A 90 14.89 8.66 4.38
N ASP A 91 14.16 8.22 5.40
CA ASP A 91 13.34 6.99 5.31
C ASP A 91 12.14 7.19 4.38
N ALA A 92 11.50 8.37 4.44
CA ALA A 92 10.43 8.73 3.51
C ALA A 92 10.92 8.77 2.05
N ILE A 93 12.09 9.37 1.80
CA ILE A 93 12.71 9.41 0.46
C ILE A 93 13.03 7.99 -0.04
N LYS A 94 13.60 7.12 0.80
CA LYS A 94 13.89 5.73 0.40
C LYS A 94 12.62 4.98 -0.01
N GLU A 95 11.53 5.13 0.74
CA GLU A 95 10.27 4.50 0.35
C GLU A 95 9.71 5.12 -0.94
N LEU A 96 9.77 6.44 -1.08
CA LEU A 96 9.35 7.13 -2.28
C LEU A 96 10.09 6.60 -3.52
N ASP A 97 11.41 6.46 -3.44
CA ASP A 97 12.25 5.91 -4.50
C ASP A 97 11.88 4.45 -4.83
N VAL A 98 11.65 3.62 -3.80
CA VAL A 98 11.19 2.23 -3.97
C VAL A 98 9.82 2.18 -4.64
N CYS A 99 8.88 3.04 -4.24
CA CYS A 99 7.56 3.15 -4.83
C CYS A 99 7.67 3.52 -6.32
N ILE A 100 8.45 4.57 -6.65
CA ILE A 100 8.65 5.02 -8.04
C ILE A 100 9.29 3.91 -8.88
N ALA A 101 10.40 3.32 -8.41
CA ALA A 101 11.09 2.25 -9.13
C ALA A 101 10.18 1.03 -9.34
N GLY A 102 9.37 0.68 -8.33
CA GLY A 102 8.36 -0.37 -8.41
C GLY A 102 7.29 -0.05 -9.46
N SER A 103 6.77 1.19 -9.48
CA SER A 103 5.76 1.63 -10.45
C SER A 103 6.30 1.59 -11.88
N LEU A 104 7.51 2.10 -12.11
CA LEU A 104 8.18 2.06 -13.42
C LEU A 104 8.36 0.61 -13.89
N SER A 105 8.81 -0.27 -13.01
CA SER A 105 8.96 -1.71 -13.30
C SER A 105 7.63 -2.39 -13.61
N ASN A 106 6.51 -1.85 -13.11
CA ASN A 106 5.15 -2.32 -13.38
C ASN A 106 4.48 -1.62 -14.58
N GLY A 107 5.24 -0.87 -15.38
CA GLY A 107 4.77 -0.26 -16.62
C GLY A 107 4.00 1.05 -16.42
N PHE A 108 4.17 1.71 -15.27
CA PHE A 108 3.77 3.11 -15.15
C PHE A 108 4.82 4.01 -15.82
N ALA A 109 4.35 5.10 -16.42
CA ALA A 109 5.15 6.23 -16.85
C ALA A 109 4.98 7.40 -15.87
N ILE A 110 6.00 8.23 -15.77
CA ILE A 110 5.95 9.48 -15.01
C ILE A 110 5.36 10.57 -15.92
N ASP A 111 4.21 11.13 -15.52
CA ASP A 111 3.48 12.18 -16.25
C ASP A 111 4.00 13.59 -15.88
N SER A 112 4.27 13.82 -14.59
CA SER A 112 4.85 15.07 -14.10
C SER A 112 5.58 14.87 -12.77
N VAL A 113 6.63 15.66 -12.52
CA VAL A 113 7.44 15.61 -11.29
C VAL A 113 7.64 17.02 -10.73
N THR A 114 7.31 17.20 -9.45
CA THR A 114 7.91 18.23 -8.60
C THR A 114 8.86 17.55 -7.61
N ALA A 115 9.56 18.31 -6.75
CA ALA A 115 10.46 17.74 -5.76
C ALA A 115 9.76 16.79 -4.76
N SER A 116 8.44 16.86 -4.62
CA SER A 116 7.66 16.12 -3.63
C SER A 116 6.39 15.45 -4.18
N ASP A 117 5.99 15.76 -5.41
CA ASP A 117 4.77 15.25 -6.02
C ASP A 117 5.07 14.59 -7.36
N PHE A 118 4.65 13.34 -7.49
CA PHE A 118 4.89 12.49 -8.65
C PHE A 118 3.54 12.02 -9.18
N ARG A 119 3.31 12.29 -10.46
CA ARG A 119 2.15 11.73 -11.17
C ARG A 119 2.60 10.54 -11.99
N LEU A 120 1.99 9.41 -11.73
CA LEU A 120 2.26 8.14 -12.40
C LEU A 120 1.02 7.74 -13.21
N ARG A 121 1.24 7.23 -14.41
CA ARG A 121 0.17 6.76 -15.29
C ARG A 121 0.48 5.43 -15.92
N LYS A 122 -0.53 4.60 -16.01
CA LYS A 122 -0.56 3.37 -16.81
C LYS A 122 -1.94 3.29 -17.45
N LYS A 123 -2.07 2.55 -18.54
CA LYS A 123 -3.40 2.27 -19.11
C LYS A 123 -4.36 1.79 -18.02
N GLY A 124 -5.49 2.48 -17.88
CA GLY A 124 -6.55 2.25 -16.91
C GLY A 124 -6.28 2.77 -15.50
N VAL A 125 -5.13 3.42 -15.22
CA VAL A 125 -4.74 3.86 -13.87
C VAL A 125 -3.99 5.20 -13.89
N LYS A 126 -4.48 6.15 -13.11
CA LYS A 126 -3.73 7.35 -12.71
C LYS A 126 -3.42 7.28 -11.22
N SER A 127 -2.18 7.58 -10.84
CA SER A 127 -1.76 7.66 -9.45
C SER A 127 -1.00 8.96 -9.17
N ASP A 128 -1.28 9.56 -8.03
CA ASP A 128 -0.52 10.66 -7.45
C ASP A 128 0.23 10.12 -6.22
N LEU A 129 1.52 10.41 -6.13
CA LEU A 129 2.42 10.02 -5.06
C LEU A 129 3.05 11.29 -4.49
N GLN A 130 2.88 11.52 -3.19
CA GLN A 130 3.25 12.78 -2.53
C GLN A 130 4.07 12.51 -1.27
N MET A 131 5.08 13.33 -1.01
CA MET A 131 5.79 13.41 0.27
C MET A 131 5.45 14.72 0.97
N ILE A 132 4.92 14.62 2.19
CA ILE A 132 4.45 15.75 2.99
C ILE A 132 5.23 15.78 4.31
N GLU A 133 5.72 16.95 4.71
CA GLU A 133 6.29 17.16 6.03
C GLU A 133 5.23 17.72 6.97
N ASN A 134 4.94 17.01 8.06
CA ASN A 134 4.09 17.48 9.14
C ASN A 134 4.95 18.22 10.17
N LYS A 135 4.96 19.55 10.06
CA LYS A 135 5.72 20.45 10.94
C LYS A 135 5.28 20.42 12.40
N LEU A 136 4.06 19.95 12.71
CA LEU A 136 3.58 19.87 14.10
C LEU A 136 4.12 18.65 14.82
N SER A 137 4.24 17.53 14.10
CA SER A 137 4.75 16.28 14.67
C SER A 137 6.22 16.01 14.36
N ASP A 138 6.85 16.84 13.52
CA ASP A 138 8.19 16.62 12.97
C ASP A 138 8.32 15.25 12.27
N LYS A 139 7.30 14.90 11.49
CA LYS A 139 7.24 13.61 10.77
C LYS A 139 7.00 13.82 9.29
N PHE A 140 7.36 12.81 8.51
CA PHE A 140 7.16 12.79 7.06
C PHE A 140 6.06 11.78 6.72
N GLU A 141 5.19 12.12 5.79
CA GLU A 141 4.14 11.24 5.29
C GLU A 141 4.33 11.01 3.79
N ILE A 142 4.33 9.75 3.37
CA ILE A 142 4.15 9.40 1.96
C ILE A 142 2.68 9.08 1.75
N ARG A 143 2.06 9.71 0.75
CA ARG A 143 0.67 9.47 0.36
C ARG A 143 0.60 9.01 -1.09
N VAL A 144 -0.16 7.95 -1.32
CA VAL A 144 -0.44 7.40 -2.66
C VAL A 144 -1.94 7.44 -2.87
N LYS A 145 -2.39 8.11 -3.93
CA LYS A 145 -3.79 8.10 -4.37
C LYS A 145 -3.84 7.56 -5.77
N ALA A 146 -4.77 6.66 -6.07
CA ALA A 146 -4.96 6.16 -7.41
C ALA A 146 -6.43 5.99 -7.75
N ASN A 147 -6.73 6.22 -9.03
CA ASN A 147 -8.06 6.10 -9.60
C ASN A 147 -7.98 5.30 -10.90
N LYS A 148 -9.02 4.51 -11.16
CA LYS A 148 -9.28 3.93 -12.47
C LYS A 148 -9.54 5.06 -13.47
N THR A 149 -8.97 4.94 -14.65
CA THR A 149 -9.19 5.87 -15.77
C THR A 149 -9.69 5.11 -16.99
N GLU A 150 -10.25 5.82 -17.96
CA GLU A 150 -10.70 5.25 -19.23
C GLU A 150 -9.55 5.14 -20.26
N ASP A 151 -8.49 5.93 -20.07
CA ASP A 151 -7.26 5.96 -20.89
C ASP A 151 -6.54 4.60 -21.01
#